data_AF-A0A965FJ44-F1
#
_entry.id   AF-A0A965FJ44-F1
#
_cell.length_a   1.000
_cell.length_b   1.000
_cell.length_c   1.000
_cell.angle_alpha   90.00
_cell.angle_beta   90.00
_cell.angle_gamma   90.00
#
_symmetry.space_group_name_H-M   'P 1'
#
loop_
_entity.id
_entity.type
_entity.pdbx_description
1 polymer ?
#
loop_
_entity_poly.entity_id
_entity_poly.type
_entity_poly.pdbx_seq_one_letter_code
_entity_poly.pdbx_strand_id
1 'polypeptide(L)'
;MIDSGSRPKSKNLRSLMPVLAFLKPYGWRMFFAGLALVFTSAVTLSLGQGVRLLIDEGLVQGSKEQLTLTLMFFTGLVFLMSLGTFTRFYLVSWIGERVSTDLRVAVFRHLIRLHPAFYETNLSGEIQARITADTTVLQTVIGSSLSIALRNGLMLIGGIGWLFWINPKLTATVLAVVPVVVVPIIIFGRRVRRLSRSSQDRVATVGAFVGEALQNIKIVQGFNHQAEDVRQFNGHAENAFRTGIQRIRQRAVLIAIVILLVLGSIGSMLWVGGMDVLEGRISPGELAAFVFYAVIVGSAVG
;
A
#
# COMPACT_ATOMS: atom_id res chain seq x y z
N MET A 1 2.00 -17.87 -30.48
CA MET A 1 0.69 -17.94 -29.79
C MET A 1 0.88 -18.54 -28.42
N ILE A 2 0.98 -17.72 -27.37
CA ILE A 2 0.82 -18.15 -25.99
C ILE A 2 -0.37 -17.36 -25.50
N ASP A 3 -1.51 -18.04 -25.44
CA ASP A 3 -2.72 -17.53 -24.82
C ASP A 3 -2.42 -17.35 -23.33
N SER A 4 -1.98 -16.15 -22.94
CA SER A 4 -1.94 -15.72 -21.54
C SER A 4 -3.36 -15.38 -21.08
N GLY A 5 -4.26 -16.34 -21.33
CA GLY A 5 -5.64 -16.34 -20.90
C GLY A 5 -5.67 -16.10 -19.40
N SER A 6 -6.36 -15.02 -19.06
CA SER A 6 -6.72 -14.57 -17.72
C SER A 6 -6.81 -15.73 -16.71
N ARG A 7 -5.76 -15.91 -15.89
CA ARG A 7 -5.84 -16.76 -14.70
C ARG A 7 -7.10 -16.35 -13.91
N PRO A 8 -8.06 -17.27 -13.67
CA PRO A 8 -9.22 -16.95 -12.85
C PRO A 8 -8.71 -16.51 -11.48
N LYS A 9 -9.25 -15.40 -10.95
CA LYS A 9 -8.93 -14.96 -9.59
C LYS A 9 -9.31 -16.08 -8.63
N SER A 10 -8.34 -16.87 -8.18
CA SER A 10 -8.60 -17.86 -7.14
C SER A 10 -8.97 -17.10 -5.87
N LYS A 11 -10.26 -17.10 -5.52
CA LYS A 11 -10.76 -16.57 -4.24
C LYS A 11 -10.46 -17.51 -3.07
N ASN A 12 -9.63 -18.52 -3.28
CA ASN A 12 -9.34 -19.55 -2.29
C ASN A 12 -8.14 -19.14 -1.44
N LEU A 13 -8.39 -18.41 -0.34
CA LEU A 13 -7.44 -18.26 0.77
C LEU A 13 -6.91 -19.62 1.28
N ARG A 14 -7.67 -20.71 1.06
CA ARG A 14 -7.23 -22.09 1.31
C ARG A 14 -5.97 -22.51 0.54
N SER A 15 -5.65 -21.91 -0.62
CA SER A 15 -4.41 -22.24 -1.34
C SER A 15 -3.15 -21.67 -0.64
N LEU A 16 -3.31 -20.72 0.29
CA LEU A 16 -2.22 -20.19 1.12
C LEU A 16 -2.02 -20.98 2.42
N MET A 17 -2.96 -21.86 2.77
CA MET A 17 -2.93 -22.66 3.99
C MET A 17 -1.68 -23.57 4.10
N PRO A 18 -1.17 -24.17 3.00
CA PRO A 18 0.10 -24.90 3.03
C PRO A 18 1.30 -24.00 3.34
N VAL A 19 1.27 -22.72 2.92
CA VAL A 19 2.35 -21.76 3.18
C VAL A 19 2.34 -21.32 4.65
N LEU A 20 1.17 -21.24 5.29
CA LEU A 20 1.05 -20.97 6.73
C LEU A 20 1.71 -22.06 7.59
N ALA A 21 1.86 -23.30 7.09
CA ALA A 21 2.59 -24.34 7.81
C ALA A 21 4.08 -24.00 7.97
N PHE A 22 4.69 -23.29 7.01
CA PHE A 22 6.08 -22.83 7.09
C PHE A 22 6.29 -21.72 8.14
N LEU A 23 5.22 -21.09 8.63
CA LEU A 23 5.31 -20.11 9.71
C LEU A 23 5.36 -20.75 11.10
N LYS A 24 4.83 -21.96 11.28
CA LYS A 24 4.74 -22.63 12.58
C LYS A 24 6.08 -22.72 13.35
N PRO A 25 7.22 -23.03 12.71
CA PRO A 25 8.51 -23.08 13.41
C PRO A 25 8.96 -21.73 14.00
N TYR A 26 8.40 -20.61 13.50
CA TYR A 26 8.81 -19.25 13.86
C TYR A 26 7.78 -18.54 14.76
N GLY A 27 6.94 -19.30 15.49
CA GLY A 27 5.88 -18.79 16.35
C GLY A 27 6.31 -17.71 17.35
N TRP A 28 7.48 -17.87 17.99
CA TRP A 28 7.99 -16.92 18.96
C TRP A 28 8.34 -15.56 18.35
N ARG A 29 8.91 -15.55 17.15
CA ARG A 29 9.23 -14.32 16.41
C ARG A 29 7.96 -13.63 15.92
N MET A 30 6.96 -14.41 15.50
CA MET A 30 5.64 -13.86 15.15
C MET A 30 4.96 -13.23 16.37
N PHE A 31 5.06 -13.86 17.55
CA PHE A 31 4.52 -13.30 18.79
C PHE A 31 5.18 -11.95 19.13
N PHE A 32 6.51 -11.86 19.12
CA PHE A 32 7.20 -10.59 19.37
C PHE A 32 6.93 -9.55 18.28
N ALA A 33 6.80 -9.95 17.02
CA ALA A 33 6.41 -9.04 15.95
C ALA A 33 4.98 -8.48 16.17
N GLY A 34 4.07 -9.32 16.64
CA GLY A 34 2.70 -8.93 17.04
C GLY A 34 2.70 -8.00 18.26
N LEU A 35 3.50 -8.31 19.28
CA LEU A 35 3.65 -7.44 20.45
C LEU A 35 4.23 -6.07 20.06
N ALA A 36 5.28 -6.05 19.24
CA ALA A 36 5.87 -4.82 18.72
C ALA A 36 4.88 -4.04 17.84
N LEU A 37 4.01 -4.72 17.10
CA LEU A 37 2.93 -4.10 16.34
C LEU A 37 1.91 -3.41 17.24
N VAL A 38 1.43 -4.08 18.28
CA VAL A 38 0.47 -3.49 19.23
C VAL A 38 1.12 -2.33 19.98
N PHE A 39 2.35 -2.53 20.46
CA PHE A 39 3.13 -1.49 21.16
C PHE A 39 3.32 -0.24 20.29
N THR A 40 3.80 -0.40 19.06
CA THR A 40 4.00 0.74 18.14
C THR A 40 2.71 1.44 17.78
N SER A 41 1.61 0.69 17.60
CA SER A 41 0.28 1.27 17.34
C SER A 41 -0.19 2.08 18.54
N ALA A 42 -0.02 1.56 19.76
CA ALA A 42 -0.35 2.25 21.00
C ALA A 42 0.48 3.54 21.17
N VAL A 43 1.80 3.47 20.98
CA VAL A 43 2.69 4.65 21.04
C VAL A 43 2.30 5.69 19.97
N THR A 44 2.00 5.24 18.75
CA THR A 44 1.59 6.14 17.65
C THR A 44 0.29 6.87 17.99
N LEU A 45 -0.68 6.18 18.62
CA LEU A 45 -1.89 6.83 19.10
C LEU A 45 -1.57 7.78 20.27
N SER A 46 -0.74 7.38 21.23
CA SER A 46 -0.34 8.27 22.34
C SER A 46 0.36 9.55 21.89
N LEU A 47 1.02 9.57 20.73
CA LEU A 47 1.64 10.79 20.18
C LEU A 47 0.64 11.92 19.97
N GLY A 48 -0.63 11.63 19.66
CA GLY A 48 -1.63 12.68 19.53
C GLY A 48 -1.91 13.37 20.87
N GLN A 49 -1.93 12.61 21.98
CA GLN A 49 -1.98 13.22 23.32
C GLN A 49 -0.68 13.96 23.66
N GLY A 50 0.47 13.47 23.20
CA GLY A 50 1.74 14.20 23.31
C GLY A 50 1.70 15.57 22.63
N VAL A 51 1.09 15.67 21.45
CA VAL A 51 0.85 16.95 20.75
C VAL A 51 -0.07 17.86 21.56
N ARG A 52 -1.16 17.33 22.12
CA ARG A 52 -2.08 18.09 22.99
C ARG A 52 -1.34 18.68 24.19
N LEU A 53 -0.63 17.86 24.95
CA LEU A 53 0.11 18.29 26.14
C LEU A 53 1.16 19.36 25.79
N LEU A 54 1.86 19.20 24.67
CA LEU A 54 2.88 20.15 24.23
C LEU A 54 2.28 21.53 23.96
N ILE A 55 1.08 21.58 23.37
CA ILE A 55 0.38 22.82 23.10
C ILE A 55 -0.25 23.39 24.37
N ASP A 56 -1.06 22.62 25.09
CA ASP A 56 -1.84 23.09 26.22
C ASP A 56 -0.95 23.44 27.44
N GLU A 57 0.00 22.57 27.79
CA GLU A 57 0.86 22.77 28.96
C GLU A 57 2.17 23.47 28.60
N GLY A 58 2.71 23.24 27.39
CA GLY A 58 3.97 23.85 26.98
C GLY A 58 3.80 25.27 26.43
N LEU A 59 2.95 25.44 25.42
CA LEU A 59 2.82 26.70 24.69
C LEU A 59 1.83 27.67 25.32
N VAL A 60 0.66 27.19 25.77
CA VAL A 60 -0.40 28.06 26.28
C VAL A 60 -0.12 28.55 27.70
N GLN A 61 0.42 27.69 28.59
CA GLN A 61 0.80 28.12 29.95
C GLN A 61 2.07 28.99 29.98
N GLY A 62 2.89 28.98 28.92
CA GLY A 62 4.03 29.88 28.75
C GLY A 62 5.25 29.60 29.65
N SER A 63 5.31 28.44 30.33
CA SER A 63 6.46 28.09 31.16
C SER A 63 7.52 27.32 30.36
N LYS A 64 8.77 27.82 30.38
CA LYS A 64 9.90 27.16 29.69
C LYS A 64 10.18 25.76 30.26
N GLU A 65 9.92 25.56 31.54
CA GLU A 65 10.14 24.30 32.24
C GLU A 65 9.15 23.23 31.78
N GLN A 66 7.83 23.51 31.78
CA GLN A 66 6.82 22.56 31.29
C GLN A 66 7.01 22.29 29.80
N LEU A 67 7.33 23.31 29.00
CA LEU A 67 7.63 23.10 27.58
C LEU A 67 8.80 22.11 27.40
N THR A 68 9.87 22.25 28.18
CA THR A 68 11.03 21.35 28.12
C THR A 68 10.66 19.92 28.55
N LEU A 69 9.91 19.78 29.65
CA LEU A 69 9.48 18.48 30.16
C LEU A 69 8.58 17.76 29.16
N THR A 70 7.56 18.44 28.63
CA THR A 70 6.63 17.86 27.65
C THR A 70 7.33 17.53 26.33
N LEU A 71 8.31 18.32 25.91
CA LEU A 71 9.12 18.04 24.72
C LEU A 71 10.07 16.85 24.95
N MET A 72 10.64 16.69 26.15
CA MET A 72 11.39 15.48 26.53
C MET A 72 10.50 14.23 26.53
N PHE A 73 9.28 14.34 27.08
CA PHE A 73 8.30 13.25 27.05
C PHE A 73 7.92 12.86 25.62
N PHE A 74 7.60 13.84 24.77
CA PHE A 74 7.31 13.62 23.35
C PHE A 74 8.48 12.96 22.62
N THR A 75 9.71 13.43 22.87
CA THR A 75 10.93 12.83 22.31
C THR A 75 11.12 11.39 22.78
N GLY A 76 10.81 11.09 24.05
CA GLY A 76 10.77 9.74 24.59
C GLY A 76 9.79 8.83 23.84
N LEU A 77 8.58 9.31 23.54
CA LEU A 77 7.59 8.58 22.74
C LEU A 77 8.11 8.32 21.31
N VAL A 78 8.75 9.30 20.68
CA VAL A 78 9.36 9.14 19.35
C VAL A 78 10.47 8.09 19.38
N PHE A 79 11.31 8.08 20.41
CA PHE A 79 12.36 7.07 20.58
C PHE A 79 11.77 5.66 20.73
N LEU A 80 10.74 5.49 21.58
CA LEU A 80 10.04 4.22 21.75
C LEU A 80 9.36 3.76 20.45
N MET A 81 8.74 4.68 19.72
CA MET A 81 8.14 4.41 18.42
C MET A 81 9.18 3.93 17.41
N SER A 82 10.33 4.59 17.34
CA SER A 82 11.44 4.24 16.46
C SER A 82 11.96 2.83 16.77
N LEU A 83 12.26 2.55 18.04
CA LEU A 83 12.74 1.25 18.48
C LEU A 83 11.72 0.14 18.19
N GLY A 84 10.45 0.34 18.56
CA GLY A 84 9.40 -0.63 18.30
C GLY A 84 9.17 -0.86 16.81
N THR A 85 9.27 0.19 15.98
CA THR A 85 9.11 0.09 14.53
C THR A 85 10.26 -0.67 13.90
N PHE A 86 11.50 -0.41 14.34
CA PHE A 86 12.68 -1.16 13.95
C PHE A 86 12.54 -2.64 14.31
N THR A 87 12.21 -2.96 15.58
CA THR A 87 12.05 -4.34 16.05
C THR A 87 10.97 -5.07 15.24
N ARG A 88 9.81 -4.45 15.04
CA ARG A 88 8.73 -5.03 14.22
C ARG A 88 9.21 -5.26 12.79
N PHE A 89 9.79 -4.25 12.14
CA PHE A 89 10.23 -4.33 10.75
C PHE A 89 11.28 -5.43 10.56
N TYR A 90 12.28 -5.48 11.45
CA TYR A 90 13.32 -6.51 11.42
C TYR A 90 12.74 -7.91 11.61
N LEU A 91 11.91 -8.13 12.64
CA LEU A 91 11.33 -9.44 12.93
C LEU A 91 10.47 -9.95 11.78
N VAL A 92 9.57 -9.10 11.25
CA VAL A 92 8.68 -9.50 10.15
C VAL A 92 9.49 -9.74 8.87
N SER A 93 10.45 -8.88 8.54
CA SER A 93 11.30 -9.04 7.34
C SER A 93 12.14 -10.32 7.43
N TRP A 94 12.72 -10.60 8.60
CA TRP A 94 13.49 -11.81 8.83
C TRP A 94 12.62 -13.07 8.66
N ILE A 95 11.39 -13.08 9.21
CA ILE A 95 10.45 -14.20 9.03
C ILE A 95 10.14 -14.40 7.55
N GLY A 96 9.87 -13.31 6.82
CA GLY A 96 9.62 -13.37 5.37
C GLY A 96 10.77 -14.02 4.61
N GLU A 97 12.01 -13.59 4.89
CA GLU A 97 13.21 -14.13 4.23
C GLU A 97 13.44 -15.61 4.57
N ARG A 98 13.24 -15.97 5.85
CA ARG A 98 13.45 -17.34 6.30
C ARG A 98 12.43 -18.31 5.73
N VAL A 99 11.15 -17.92 5.73
CA VAL A 99 10.07 -18.73 5.12
C VAL A 99 10.28 -18.87 3.61
N SER A 100 10.71 -17.80 2.93
CA SER A 100 11.07 -17.86 1.50
C SER A 100 12.19 -18.84 1.23
N THR A 101 13.24 -18.83 2.08
CA THR A 101 14.35 -19.78 2.00
C THR A 101 13.88 -21.21 2.19
N ASP A 102 13.11 -21.49 3.24
CA ASP A 102 12.59 -22.83 3.52
C ASP A 102 11.68 -23.35 2.39
N LEU A 103 10.88 -22.45 1.81
CA LEU A 103 10.03 -22.76 0.65
C LEU A 103 10.87 -23.10 -0.58
N ARG A 104 11.90 -22.30 -0.90
CA ARG A 104 12.82 -22.58 -2.03
C ARG A 104 13.50 -23.93 -1.87
N VAL A 105 13.97 -24.26 -0.66
CA VAL A 105 14.58 -25.56 -0.35
C VAL A 105 13.57 -26.70 -0.50
N ALA A 106 12.34 -26.54 0.00
CA ALA A 106 11.30 -27.56 -0.09
C ALA A 106 10.88 -27.83 -1.54
N VAL A 107 10.68 -26.76 -2.33
CA VAL A 107 10.35 -26.86 -3.76
C VAL A 107 11.49 -27.51 -4.53
N PHE A 108 12.73 -27.06 -4.32
CA PHE A 108 13.89 -27.64 -5.00
C PHE A 108 14.06 -29.14 -4.68
N ARG A 109 13.91 -29.53 -3.41
CA ARG A 109 13.95 -30.93 -2.98
C ARG A 109 12.88 -31.78 -3.65
N HIS A 110 11.70 -31.22 -3.90
CA HIS A 110 10.64 -31.92 -4.60
C HIS A 110 10.94 -32.05 -6.10
N LEU A 111 11.39 -30.96 -6.74
CA LEU A 111 11.71 -30.94 -8.16
C LEU A 111 12.74 -32.00 -8.53
N ILE A 112 13.86 -32.08 -7.82
CA ILE A 112 14.92 -33.07 -8.13
C ILE A 112 14.49 -34.54 -8.00
N ARG A 113 13.31 -34.82 -7.43
CA ARG A 113 12.73 -36.17 -7.30
C ARG A 113 11.59 -36.44 -8.28
N LEU A 114 11.19 -35.45 -9.09
CA LEU A 114 10.13 -35.62 -10.08
C LEU A 114 10.60 -36.51 -11.22
N HIS A 115 9.64 -37.25 -11.79
CA HIS A 115 9.87 -38.10 -12.94
C HIS A 115 10.35 -37.25 -14.15
N PRO A 116 11.32 -37.75 -14.95
CA PRO A 116 11.87 -37.01 -16.10
C PRO A 116 10.82 -36.44 -17.06
N ALA A 117 9.70 -37.16 -17.27
CA ALA A 117 8.57 -36.71 -18.09
C ALA A 117 8.02 -35.31 -17.71
N PHE A 118 8.15 -34.88 -16.45
CA PHE A 118 7.76 -33.53 -16.05
C PHE A 118 8.60 -32.45 -16.75
N TYR A 119 9.87 -32.73 -17.00
CA TYR A 119 10.83 -31.80 -17.61
C TYR A 119 10.74 -31.77 -19.14
N GLU A 120 10.06 -32.73 -19.74
CA GLU A 120 9.76 -32.72 -21.18
C GLU A 120 8.66 -31.70 -21.52
N THR A 121 7.73 -31.46 -20.59
CA THR A 121 6.62 -30.51 -20.76
C THR A 121 6.85 -29.16 -20.08
N ASN A 122 7.84 -29.04 -19.18
CA ASN A 122 8.12 -27.81 -18.43
C ASN A 122 9.57 -27.36 -18.66
N LEU A 123 9.73 -26.21 -19.31
CA LEU A 123 11.05 -25.63 -19.59
C LEU A 123 11.77 -25.26 -18.30
N SER A 124 13.08 -25.56 -18.23
CA SER A 124 13.94 -25.24 -17.08
C SER A 124 13.90 -23.76 -16.69
N GLY A 125 13.82 -22.86 -17.69
CA GLY A 125 13.68 -21.42 -17.47
C GLY A 125 12.36 -21.02 -16.79
N GLU A 126 11.25 -21.72 -17.09
CA GLU A 126 9.97 -21.48 -16.41
C GLU A 126 10.03 -21.94 -14.94
N ILE A 127 10.64 -23.09 -14.70
CA ILE A 127 10.84 -23.62 -13.35
C ILE A 127 11.71 -22.66 -12.52
N GLN A 128 12.82 -22.17 -13.10
CA GLN A 128 13.68 -21.17 -12.46
C GLN A 128 12.92 -19.88 -12.14
N ALA A 129 12.12 -19.37 -13.08
CA ALA A 129 11.31 -18.17 -12.87
C ALA A 129 10.30 -18.37 -11.73
N ARG A 130 9.62 -19.51 -11.66
CA ARG A 130 8.67 -19.81 -10.57
C ARG A 130 9.36 -19.93 -9.21
N ILE A 131 10.50 -20.60 -9.11
CA ILE A 131 11.24 -20.71 -7.84
C ILE A 131 11.74 -19.35 -7.36
N THR A 132 12.13 -18.45 -8.26
CA THR A 132 12.74 -17.16 -7.88
C THR A 132 11.70 -16.05 -7.74
N ALA A 133 10.88 -15.81 -8.76
CA ALA A 133 9.92 -14.72 -8.79
C ALA A 133 8.71 -14.98 -7.88
N ASP A 134 8.04 -16.15 -7.99
CA ASP A 134 6.82 -16.42 -7.20
C ASP A 134 7.13 -16.50 -5.69
N THR A 135 8.29 -17.05 -5.31
CA THR A 135 8.70 -17.09 -3.89
C THR A 135 9.00 -15.71 -3.32
N THR A 136 9.51 -14.78 -4.13
CA THR A 136 9.73 -13.37 -3.74
C THR A 136 8.42 -12.64 -3.53
N VAL A 137 7.39 -12.95 -4.32
CA VAL A 137 6.04 -12.42 -4.08
C VAL A 137 5.49 -12.93 -2.74
N LEU A 138 5.62 -14.23 -2.44
CA LEU A 138 5.21 -14.79 -1.15
C LEU A 138 5.98 -14.18 0.03
N GLN A 139 7.29 -13.99 -0.13
CA GLN A 139 8.12 -13.27 0.84
C GLN A 139 7.56 -11.87 1.12
N THR A 140 7.18 -11.12 0.09
CA THR A 140 6.62 -9.76 0.25
C THR A 140 5.27 -9.77 0.96
N VAL A 141 4.44 -10.78 0.70
CA VAL A 141 3.14 -10.93 1.38
C VAL A 141 3.33 -11.21 2.87
N ILE A 142 4.21 -12.14 3.22
CA ILE A 142 4.47 -12.58 4.60
C ILE A 142 5.31 -11.56 5.37
N GLY A 143 6.35 -11.04 4.73
CA GLY A 143 7.41 -10.21 5.32
C GLY A 143 7.06 -8.73 5.45
N SER A 144 6.01 -8.24 4.79
CA SER A 144 5.62 -6.82 4.94
C SER A 144 4.13 -6.57 4.76
N SER A 145 3.51 -7.09 3.71
CA SER A 145 2.13 -6.72 3.32
C SER A 145 1.12 -7.04 4.42
N LEU A 146 1.19 -8.24 5.02
CA LEU A 146 0.32 -8.62 6.12
C LEU A 146 0.54 -7.73 7.36
N SER A 147 1.79 -7.42 7.70
CA SER A 147 2.10 -6.56 8.84
C SER A 147 1.61 -5.12 8.65
N ILE A 148 1.73 -4.59 7.43
CA ILE A 148 1.19 -3.28 7.06
C ILE A 148 -0.34 -3.29 7.15
N ALA A 149 -1.00 -4.32 6.63
CA ALA A 149 -2.45 -4.45 6.70
C ALA A 149 -2.96 -4.52 8.14
N LEU A 150 -2.31 -5.31 9.01
CA LEU A 150 -2.66 -5.40 10.43
C LEU A 150 -2.43 -4.07 11.15
N ARG A 151 -1.30 -3.39 10.88
CA ARG A 151 -1.03 -2.04 11.41
C ARG A 151 -2.13 -1.07 11.00
N ASN A 152 -2.45 -1.01 9.73
CA ASN A 152 -3.47 -0.09 9.21
C ASN A 152 -4.85 -0.41 9.82
N GLY A 153 -5.20 -1.69 9.98
CA GLY A 153 -6.42 -2.09 10.70
C GLY A 153 -6.44 -1.62 12.16
N LEU A 154 -5.33 -1.79 12.89
CA LEU A 154 -5.21 -1.30 14.27
C LEU A 154 -5.28 0.22 14.36
N MET A 155 -4.60 0.94 13.46
CA MET A 155 -4.63 2.41 13.44
C MET A 155 -6.03 2.93 13.07
N LEU A 156 -6.74 2.25 12.17
CA LEU A 156 -8.10 2.61 11.79
C LEU A 156 -9.07 2.41 12.97
N ILE A 157 -9.09 1.22 13.56
CA ILE A 157 -10.00 0.89 14.67
C ILE A 157 -9.64 1.71 15.92
N GLY A 158 -8.37 1.71 16.31
CA GLY A 158 -7.87 2.43 17.47
C GLY A 158 -7.99 3.94 17.32
N GLY A 159 -7.67 4.49 16.14
CA GLY A 159 -7.78 5.92 15.87
C GLY A 159 -9.22 6.41 15.85
N ILE A 160 -10.15 5.68 15.21
CA ILE A 160 -11.58 6.03 15.24
C ILE A 160 -12.12 5.94 16.67
N GLY A 161 -11.80 4.87 17.41
CA GLY A 161 -12.22 4.72 18.80
C GLY A 161 -11.73 5.86 19.68
N TRP A 162 -10.48 6.29 19.48
CA TRP A 162 -9.89 7.40 20.23
C TRP A 162 -10.48 8.77 19.87
N LEU A 163 -10.74 9.02 18.59
CA LEU A 163 -11.43 10.23 18.12
C LEU A 163 -12.81 10.37 18.77
N PHE A 164 -13.59 9.28 18.78
CA PHE A 164 -14.91 9.26 19.43
C PHE A 164 -14.84 9.55 20.93
N TRP A 165 -13.79 9.05 21.61
CA TRP A 165 -13.61 9.29 23.03
C TRP A 165 -13.26 10.75 23.35
N ILE A 166 -12.49 11.42 22.47
CA ILE A 166 -12.11 12.83 22.65
C ILE A 166 -13.30 13.76 22.34
N ASN A 167 -13.88 13.66 21.14
CA ASN A 167 -14.95 14.55 20.74
C ASN A 167 -15.88 13.87 19.71
N PRO A 168 -17.06 13.37 20.15
CA PRO A 168 -18.02 12.73 19.26
C PRO A 168 -18.54 13.65 18.15
N LYS A 169 -18.71 14.95 18.42
CA LYS A 169 -19.21 15.93 17.45
C LYS A 169 -18.21 16.13 16.31
N LEU A 170 -16.94 16.38 16.62
CA LEU A 170 -15.90 16.50 15.60
C LEU A 170 -15.69 15.18 14.85
N THR A 171 -15.79 14.05 15.54
CA THR A 171 -15.67 12.72 14.93
C THR A 171 -16.77 12.46 13.92
N ALA A 172 -18.01 12.81 14.23
CA ALA A 172 -19.13 12.70 13.29
C ALA A 172 -18.89 13.54 12.03
N THR A 173 -18.35 14.75 12.17
CA THR A 173 -17.98 15.61 11.02
C THR A 173 -16.92 14.95 10.13
N VAL A 174 -15.86 14.38 10.72
CA VAL A 174 -14.82 13.66 9.96
C VAL A 174 -15.39 12.42 9.28
N LEU A 175 -16.22 11.64 9.98
CA LEU A 175 -16.85 10.46 9.40
C LEU A 175 -17.82 10.81 8.27
N ALA A 176 -18.48 11.97 8.30
CA ALA A 176 -19.30 12.45 7.20
C ALA A 176 -18.47 12.81 5.95
N VAL A 177 -17.25 13.32 6.16
CA VAL A 177 -16.29 13.62 5.09
C VAL A 177 -15.74 12.35 4.43
N VAL A 178 -15.53 11.27 5.20
CA VAL A 178 -14.87 10.05 4.71
C VAL A 178 -15.54 9.50 3.43
N PRO A 179 -16.88 9.31 3.35
CA PRO A 179 -17.56 8.90 2.13
C PRO A 179 -17.32 9.86 0.95
N VAL A 180 -17.30 11.17 1.21
CA VAL A 180 -17.07 12.19 0.18
C VAL A 180 -15.69 12.02 -0.46
N VAL A 181 -14.67 11.64 0.32
CA VAL A 181 -13.31 11.35 -0.18
C VAL A 181 -13.22 9.95 -0.82
N VAL A 182 -13.78 8.93 -0.17
CA VAL A 182 -13.60 7.52 -0.56
C VAL A 182 -14.39 7.18 -1.84
N VAL A 183 -15.59 7.72 -2.03
CA VAL A 183 -16.43 7.42 -3.20
C VAL A 183 -15.74 7.77 -4.53
N PRO A 184 -15.20 9.00 -4.72
CA PRO A 184 -14.41 9.33 -5.90
C PRO A 184 -13.19 8.41 -6.09
N ILE A 185 -12.47 8.08 -5.02
CA ILE A 185 -11.33 7.16 -5.07
C ILE A 185 -11.76 5.80 -5.64
N ILE A 186 -12.88 5.24 -5.18
CA ILE A 186 -13.38 3.96 -5.68
C ILE A 186 -13.79 4.07 -7.15
N ILE A 187 -14.53 5.12 -7.52
CA ILE A 187 -15.05 5.30 -8.89
C ILE A 187 -13.91 5.49 -9.89
N PHE A 188 -13.05 6.48 -9.66
CA PHE A 188 -11.93 6.78 -10.54
C PHE A 188 -10.85 5.72 -10.47
N GLY A 189 -10.58 5.14 -9.29
CA GLY A 189 -9.65 4.02 -9.13
C GLY A 189 -10.05 2.81 -9.96
N ARG A 190 -11.33 2.45 -10.01
CA ARG A 190 -11.85 1.39 -10.91
C ARG A 190 -11.63 1.73 -12.38
N ARG A 191 -11.88 2.98 -12.79
CA ARG A 191 -11.65 3.45 -14.17
C ARG A 191 -10.17 3.41 -14.56
N VAL A 192 -9.29 3.94 -13.70
CA VAL A 192 -7.84 3.91 -13.87
C VAL A 192 -7.36 2.46 -13.99
N ARG A 193 -7.86 1.55 -13.15
CA ARG A 193 -7.50 0.12 -13.22
C ARG A 193 -7.90 -0.52 -14.54
N ARG A 194 -9.10 -0.22 -15.07
CA ARG A 194 -9.55 -0.71 -16.38
C ARG A 194 -8.68 -0.16 -17.51
N LEU A 195 -8.40 1.14 -17.50
CA LEU A 195 -7.55 1.80 -18.50
C LEU A 195 -6.09 1.34 -18.41
N SER A 196 -5.60 0.98 -17.23
CA SER A 196 -4.26 0.42 -17.06
C SER A 196 -4.11 -0.93 -17.76
N ARG A 197 -5.12 -1.80 -17.66
CA ARG A 197 -5.15 -3.06 -18.42
C ARG A 197 -5.19 -2.81 -19.92
N SER A 198 -6.13 -1.97 -20.37
CA SER A 198 -6.23 -1.63 -21.79
C SER A 198 -4.95 -1.01 -22.34
N SER A 199 -4.26 -0.16 -21.56
CA SER A 199 -2.97 0.40 -21.93
C SER A 199 -1.88 -0.66 -22.04
N GLN A 200 -1.85 -1.64 -21.13
CA GLN A 200 -0.93 -2.79 -21.21
C GLN A 200 -1.21 -3.62 -22.46
N ASP A 201 -2.48 -3.92 -22.76
CA ASP A 201 -2.88 -4.68 -23.95
C ASP A 201 -2.43 -3.97 -25.25
N ARG A 202 -2.61 -2.64 -25.32
CA ARG A 202 -2.16 -1.84 -26.48
C ARG A 202 -0.65 -1.82 -26.64
N VAL A 203 0.10 -1.70 -25.54
CA VAL A 203 1.57 -1.80 -25.58
C VAL A 203 2.02 -3.20 -25.99
N ALA A 204 1.32 -4.24 -25.54
CA ALA A 204 1.60 -5.61 -25.97
C ALA A 204 1.36 -5.80 -27.48
N THR A 205 0.32 -5.18 -28.06
CA THR A 205 0.11 -5.17 -29.53
C THR A 205 1.29 -4.53 -30.27
N VAL A 206 1.81 -3.41 -29.77
CA VAL A 206 3.01 -2.77 -30.34
C VAL A 206 4.21 -3.73 -30.29
N GLY A 207 4.43 -4.37 -29.15
CA GLY A 207 5.51 -5.35 -28.99
C GLY A 207 5.36 -6.58 -29.89
N ALA A 208 4.13 -7.07 -30.07
CA ALA A 208 3.84 -8.19 -30.97
C ALA A 208 4.14 -7.84 -32.43
N PHE A 209 3.72 -6.66 -32.90
CA PHE A 209 4.02 -6.17 -34.25
C PHE A 209 5.53 -6.06 -34.49
N VAL A 210 6.27 -5.48 -33.53
CA VAL A 210 7.75 -5.41 -33.62
C VAL A 210 8.36 -6.80 -33.67
N GLY A 211 7.89 -7.72 -32.84
CA GLY A 211 8.34 -9.11 -32.82
C GLY A 211 8.16 -9.78 -34.19
N GLU A 212 6.96 -9.67 -34.77
CA GLU A 212 6.64 -10.25 -36.08
C GLU A 212 7.47 -9.64 -37.22
N ALA A 213 7.57 -8.30 -37.27
CA ALA A 213 8.32 -7.60 -38.30
C ALA A 213 9.83 -7.92 -38.25
N LEU A 214 10.42 -7.98 -37.05
CA LEU A 214 11.85 -8.31 -36.89
C LEU A 214 12.12 -9.79 -37.17
N GLN A 215 11.24 -10.68 -36.74
CA GLN A 215 11.38 -12.11 -36.99
C GLN A 215 11.28 -12.43 -38.49
N ASN A 216 10.53 -11.62 -39.25
CA ASN A 216 10.35 -11.73 -40.70
C ASN A 216 11.05 -10.62 -41.49
N ILE A 217 12.12 -10.02 -40.97
CA ILE A 217 12.76 -8.83 -41.55
C ILE A 217 13.19 -9.01 -43.01
N LYS A 218 13.61 -10.22 -43.39
CA LYS A 218 13.97 -10.56 -44.78
C LYS A 218 12.79 -10.45 -45.74
N ILE A 219 11.58 -10.79 -45.28
CA ILE A 219 10.35 -10.66 -46.07
C ILE A 219 10.01 -9.18 -46.22
N VAL A 220 10.02 -8.42 -45.12
CA VAL A 220 9.76 -6.96 -45.14
C VAL A 220 10.70 -6.24 -46.12
N GLN A 221 12.00 -6.55 -46.06
CA GLN A 221 13.00 -5.95 -46.95
C GLN A 221 12.91 -6.49 -48.39
N GLY A 222 12.64 -7.79 -48.57
CA GLY A 222 12.54 -8.41 -49.88
C GLY A 222 11.35 -7.89 -50.71
N PHE A 223 10.28 -7.45 -50.06
CA PHE A 223 9.11 -6.85 -50.72
C PHE A 223 9.09 -5.31 -50.67
N ASN A 224 10.14 -4.66 -50.16
CA ASN A 224 10.19 -3.20 -49.95
C ASN A 224 8.99 -2.64 -49.13
N HIS A 225 8.54 -3.39 -48.13
CA HIS A 225 7.38 -3.05 -47.29
C HIS A 225 7.69 -2.09 -46.13
N GLN A 226 8.92 -1.60 -45.99
CA GLN A 226 9.35 -0.82 -44.83
C GLN A 226 8.47 0.41 -44.56
N ALA A 227 8.08 1.13 -45.62
CA ALA A 227 7.25 2.33 -45.49
C ALA A 227 5.81 2.01 -45.02
N GLU A 228 5.27 0.87 -45.43
CA GLU A 228 3.95 0.40 -45.01
C GLU A 228 3.97 -0.09 -43.56
N ASP A 229 4.97 -0.88 -43.18
CA ASP A 229 5.13 -1.36 -41.81
C ASP A 229 5.34 -0.21 -40.82
N VAL A 230 6.07 0.84 -41.21
CA VAL A 230 6.19 2.07 -40.41
C VAL A 230 4.83 2.78 -40.26
N ARG A 231 3.99 2.85 -41.31
CA ARG A 231 2.63 3.40 -41.19
C ARG A 231 1.77 2.60 -40.22
N GLN A 232 1.80 1.27 -40.31
CA GLN A 232 1.04 0.40 -39.42
C GLN A 232 1.56 0.50 -37.97
N PHE A 233 2.87 0.49 -37.78
CA PHE A 233 3.50 0.71 -36.48
C PHE A 233 3.06 2.04 -35.86
N ASN A 234 3.07 3.14 -36.63
CA ASN A 234 2.58 4.44 -36.18
C ASN A 234 1.12 4.37 -35.72
N GLY A 235 0.25 3.64 -36.43
CA GLY A 235 -1.13 3.41 -36.01
C GLY A 235 -1.24 2.65 -34.68
N HIS A 236 -0.44 1.61 -34.48
CA HIS A 236 -0.40 0.86 -33.23
C HIS A 236 0.14 1.70 -32.06
N ALA A 237 1.22 2.45 -32.30
CA ALA A 237 1.84 3.34 -31.32
C ALA A 237 0.89 4.47 -30.90
N GLU A 238 0.21 5.11 -31.85
CA GLU A 238 -0.75 6.19 -31.60
C GLU A 238 -1.97 5.68 -30.81
N ASN A 239 -2.46 4.48 -31.09
CA ASN A 239 -3.52 3.86 -30.30
C ASN A 239 -3.10 3.55 -28.85
N ALA A 240 -1.85 3.11 -28.64
CA ALA A 240 -1.28 2.94 -27.32
C ALA A 240 -1.15 4.28 -26.58
N PHE A 241 -0.69 5.33 -27.27
CA PHE A 241 -0.61 6.69 -26.75
C PHE A 241 -1.98 7.24 -26.31
N ARG A 242 -2.99 7.16 -27.18
CA ARG A 242 -4.37 7.60 -26.87
C ARG A 242 -4.97 6.90 -25.66
N THR A 243 -4.72 5.60 -25.52
CA THR A 243 -5.17 4.85 -24.33
C THR A 243 -4.39 5.28 -23.09
N GLY A 244 -3.08 5.51 -23.24
CA GLY A 244 -2.21 6.01 -22.19
C GLY A 244 -2.64 7.38 -21.67
N ILE A 245 -2.95 8.34 -22.54
CA ILE A 245 -3.37 9.69 -22.14
C ILE A 245 -4.73 9.68 -21.44
N GLN A 246 -5.66 8.81 -21.85
CA GLN A 246 -6.93 8.63 -21.14
C GLN A 246 -6.72 8.13 -19.71
N ARG A 247 -5.81 7.16 -19.51
CA ARG A 247 -5.43 6.67 -18.17
C ARG A 247 -4.81 7.80 -17.33
N ILE A 248 -3.88 8.57 -17.91
CA ILE A 248 -3.22 9.68 -17.24
C ILE A 248 -4.24 10.74 -16.83
N ARG A 249 -5.16 11.13 -17.72
CA ARG A 249 -6.21 12.10 -17.43
C ARG A 249 -7.09 11.67 -16.25
N GLN A 250 -7.53 10.40 -16.23
CA GLN A 250 -8.32 9.88 -15.10
C GLN A 250 -7.53 9.90 -13.79
N ARG A 251 -6.23 9.56 -13.84
CA ARG A 251 -5.36 9.60 -12.66
C ARG A 251 -5.13 11.04 -12.17
N ALA A 252 -4.90 11.98 -13.08
CA ALA A 252 -4.71 13.39 -12.77
C ALA A 252 -5.96 14.00 -12.10
N VAL A 253 -7.15 13.75 -12.67
CA VAL A 253 -8.43 14.17 -12.08
C VAL A 253 -8.63 13.58 -10.68
N LEU A 254 -8.32 12.28 -10.51
CA LEU A 254 -8.40 11.65 -9.19
C LEU A 254 -7.48 12.32 -8.18
N ILE A 255 -6.21 12.59 -8.54
CA ILE A 255 -5.25 13.26 -7.66
C ILE A 255 -5.77 14.65 -7.27
N ALA A 256 -6.24 15.44 -8.23
CA ALA A 256 -6.76 16.79 -7.97
C ALA A 256 -7.98 16.76 -7.03
N ILE A 257 -8.95 15.87 -7.27
CA ILE A 257 -10.14 15.71 -6.42
C ILE A 257 -9.73 15.27 -5.02
N VAL A 258 -8.82 14.30 -4.87
CA VAL A 258 -8.39 13.83 -3.55
C VAL A 258 -7.68 14.94 -2.78
N ILE A 259 -6.78 15.69 -3.40
CA ILE A 259 -6.11 16.82 -2.75
C ILE A 259 -7.12 17.87 -2.30
N LEU A 260 -8.05 18.27 -3.18
CA LEU A 260 -9.07 19.26 -2.86
C LEU A 260 -9.96 18.80 -1.70
N LEU A 261 -10.42 17.54 -1.73
CA LEU A 261 -11.30 17.02 -0.69
C LEU A 261 -10.57 16.83 0.64
N VAL A 262 -9.35 16.28 0.65
CA VAL A 262 -8.59 16.07 1.89
C VAL A 262 -8.21 17.40 2.53
N LEU A 263 -7.61 18.33 1.76
CA LEU A 263 -7.23 19.64 2.30
C LEU A 263 -8.45 20.50 2.65
N GLY A 264 -9.50 20.47 1.81
CA GLY A 264 -10.76 21.14 2.10
C GLY A 264 -11.40 20.62 3.38
N SER A 265 -11.34 19.31 3.63
CA SER A 265 -11.87 18.71 4.85
C SER A 265 -11.07 19.09 6.09
N ILE A 266 -9.74 19.13 6.01
CA ILE A 266 -8.89 19.66 7.09
C ILE A 266 -9.25 21.11 7.36
N GLY A 267 -9.45 21.94 6.32
CA GLY A 267 -9.87 23.33 6.45
C GLY A 267 -11.24 23.49 7.12
N SER A 268 -12.26 22.74 6.68
CA SER A 268 -13.59 22.73 7.30
C SER A 268 -13.54 22.25 8.75
N MET A 269 -12.70 21.25 9.05
CA MET A 269 -12.53 20.73 10.40
C MET A 269 -11.84 21.74 11.32
N LEU A 270 -10.80 22.43 10.83
CA LEU A 270 -10.14 23.50 11.57
C LEU A 270 -11.09 24.69 11.80
N TRP A 271 -11.98 24.98 10.85
CA TRP A 271 -13.01 26.01 11.03
C TRP A 271 -13.98 25.64 12.15
N VAL A 272 -14.60 24.44 12.09
CA VAL A 272 -15.56 23.98 13.11
C VAL A 272 -14.88 23.83 14.48
N GLY A 273 -13.72 23.19 14.52
CA GLY A 273 -12.97 23.00 15.76
C GLY A 273 -12.41 24.31 16.30
N GLY A 274 -12.00 25.24 15.44
CA GLY A 274 -11.56 26.58 15.83
C GLY A 274 -12.67 27.40 16.47
N MET A 275 -13.91 27.31 15.96
CA MET A 275 -15.08 27.89 16.61
C MET A 275 -15.31 27.28 18.00
N ASP A 276 -15.20 25.94 18.13
CA ASP A 276 -15.33 25.26 19.42
C ASP A 276 -14.21 25.68 20.42
N VAL A 277 -13.00 26.01 19.93
CA VAL A 277 -11.91 26.59 20.74
C VAL A 277 -12.24 28.02 21.18
N LEU A 278 -12.73 28.87 20.27
CA LEU A 278 -13.10 30.26 20.58
C LEU A 278 -14.26 30.34 21.57
N GLU A 279 -15.18 29.39 21.53
CA GLU A 279 -16.29 29.24 22.46
C GLU A 279 -15.89 28.55 23.78
N GLY A 280 -14.63 28.16 23.94
CA GLY A 280 -14.09 27.53 25.15
C GLY A 280 -14.59 26.10 25.40
N ARG A 281 -15.12 25.41 24.37
CA ARG A 281 -15.61 24.03 24.49
C ARG A 281 -14.49 22.98 24.44
N ILE A 282 -13.41 23.29 23.73
CA ILE A 282 -12.21 22.44 23.61
C ILE A 282 -10.94 23.30 23.69
N SER A 283 -9.82 22.69 24.07
CA SER A 283 -8.51 23.38 24.05
C SER A 283 -7.88 23.42 22.65
N PRO A 284 -6.97 24.37 22.37
CA PRO A 284 -6.18 24.37 21.14
C PRO A 284 -5.39 23.06 20.94
N GLY A 285 -4.87 22.47 22.02
CA GLY A 285 -4.19 21.18 21.99
C GLY A 285 -5.10 20.02 21.64
N GLU A 286 -6.36 20.02 22.12
CA GLU A 286 -7.37 19.02 21.72
C GLU A 286 -7.65 19.09 20.22
N LEU A 287 -7.79 20.29 19.66
CA LEU A 287 -7.98 20.48 18.22
C LEU A 287 -6.77 19.95 17.43
N ALA A 288 -5.56 20.28 17.86
CA ALA A 288 -4.33 19.82 17.19
C ALA A 288 -4.17 18.29 17.25
N ALA A 289 -4.43 17.69 18.41
CA ALA A 289 -4.46 16.24 18.56
C ALA A 289 -5.52 15.60 17.66
N PHE A 290 -6.71 16.20 17.59
CA PHE A 290 -7.79 15.71 16.74
C PHE A 290 -7.40 15.72 15.24
N VAL A 291 -6.73 16.78 14.76
CA VAL A 291 -6.15 16.84 13.40
C VAL A 291 -5.10 15.75 13.19
N PHE A 292 -4.21 15.55 14.17
CA PHE A 292 -3.19 14.51 14.11
C PHE A 292 -3.82 13.11 13.96
N TYR A 293 -4.82 12.78 14.78
CA TYR A 293 -5.54 11.51 14.67
C TYR A 293 -6.31 11.37 13.36
N ALA A 294 -6.96 12.44 12.87
CA ALA A 294 -7.69 12.41 11.62
C ALA A 294 -6.77 12.09 10.41
N VAL A 295 -5.57 12.67 10.38
CA VAL A 295 -4.56 12.38 9.35
C VAL A 295 -4.07 10.93 9.45
N ILE A 296 -3.80 10.44 10.67
CA ILE A 296 -3.39 9.05 10.90
C ILE A 296 -4.47 8.07 10.41
N VAL A 297 -5.72 8.28 10.81
CA VAL A 297 -6.86 7.44 10.41
C VAL A 297 -7.05 7.49 8.90
N GLY A 298 -6.99 8.68 8.29
CA GLY A 298 -7.06 8.84 6.83
C GLY A 298 -5.93 8.09 6.11
N SER A 299 -4.71 8.13 6.64
CA SER A 299 -3.56 7.42 6.08
C SER A 299 -3.67 5.89 6.20
N ALA A 300 -4.44 5.39 7.17
CA ALA A 300 -4.62 3.96 7.40
C ALA A 300 -5.63 3.32 6.42
N VAL A 301 -6.51 4.11 5.80
CA VAL A 301 -7.48 3.64 4.78
C VAL A 301 -6.83 3.45 3.41
N GLY A 302 -5.69 4.10 3.17
CA GLY A 302 -4.92 4.08 1.91
C GLY A 302 -3.91 2.95 1.78
#